data_AF-A0A9E3U397-F1
#
_entry.id   AF-A0A9E3U397-F1
#
_cell.length_a   1.000
_cell.length_b   1.000
_cell.length_c   1.000
_cell.angle_alpha   90.00
_cell.angle_beta   90.00
_cell.angle_gamma   90.00
#
_symmetry.space_group_name_H-M   'P 1'
#
loop_
_entity.id
_entity.type
_entity.pdbx_description
1 polymer ?
#
loop_
_entity_poly.entity_id
_entity_poly.type
_entity_poly.pdbx_seq_one_letter_code
_entity_poly.pdbx_strand_id
1 'polypeptide(L)'
;MSDFERKKLEMEFRSFTSRNFEKPADCRNLDQVRFYVKELCQKIEEYNMRFNYVPGWAYSLLAQYNARQNSFLHSEFKKSYF
;
A
#
# COMPACT_ATOMS: atom_id res chain seq x y z
N MET A 1 12.83 -16.17 -13.35
CA MET A 1 13.51 -15.39 -12.30
C MET A 1 14.11 -16.34 -11.29
N SER A 2 15.39 -16.13 -10.98
CA SER A 2 16.07 -16.79 -9.87
C SER A 2 15.55 -16.27 -8.52
N ASP A 3 15.78 -17.03 -7.45
CA ASP A 3 15.44 -16.59 -6.09
C ASP A 3 16.22 -15.34 -5.67
N PHE A 4 17.43 -15.15 -6.21
CA PHE A 4 18.22 -13.93 -6.00
C PHE A 4 17.52 -12.70 -6.60
N GLU A 5 17.03 -12.79 -7.83
CA GLU A 5 16.30 -11.70 -8.48
C GLU A 5 14.99 -11.40 -7.74
N ARG A 6 14.27 -12.43 -7.27
CA ARG A 6 13.05 -12.23 -6.46
C ARG A 6 13.36 -11.47 -5.18
N LYS A 7 14.39 -11.89 -4.43
CA LYS A 7 14.83 -11.19 -3.21
C LYS A 7 15.25 -9.75 -3.48
N LYS A 8 15.92 -9.49 -4.61
CA LYS A 8 16.29 -8.13 -5.01
C LYS A 8 15.04 -7.27 -5.24
N LEU A 9 14.07 -7.76 -6.01
CA LEU A 9 12.81 -7.05 -6.24
C LEU A 9 12.02 -6.82 -4.95
N GLU A 10 11.99 -7.79 -4.04
CA GLU A 10 11.36 -7.63 -2.73
C GLU A 10 12.03 -6.51 -1.91
N MET A 11 13.36 -6.45 -1.88
CA MET A 11 14.10 -5.40 -1.19
C MET A 11 13.85 -4.02 -1.81
N GLU A 12 13.82 -3.92 -3.13
CA GLU A 12 13.53 -2.66 -3.84
C GLU A 12 12.10 -2.18 -3.55
N PHE A 13 11.12 -3.07 -3.62
CA PHE A 13 9.73 -2.74 -3.31
C PHE A 13 9.57 -2.33 -1.85
N ARG A 14 10.27 -3.02 -0.94
CA ARG A 14 10.30 -2.65 0.48
C ARG A 14 10.92 -1.27 0.69
N SER A 15 12.04 -0.97 0.03
CA SER A 15 12.67 0.35 0.11
C SER A 15 11.79 1.45 -0.49
N PHE A 16 11.02 1.14 -1.53
CA PHE A 16 10.07 2.10 -2.10
C PHE A 16 8.99 2.44 -1.07
N THR A 17 8.34 1.42 -0.50
CA THR A 17 7.27 1.63 0.48
C THR A 17 7.77 2.33 1.76
N SER A 18 8.95 1.99 2.27
CA SER A 18 9.47 2.58 3.50
C SER A 18 9.94 4.03 3.37
N ARG A 19 10.32 4.46 2.16
CA ARG A 19 10.77 5.84 1.90
C ARG A 19 9.62 6.78 1.59
N ASN A 20 8.57 6.26 0.95
CA ASN A 20 7.50 7.10 0.43
C ASN A 20 6.25 7.07 1.31
N PHE A 21 6.02 6.00 2.06
CA PHE A 21 4.77 5.81 2.82
C PHE A 21 5.01 5.76 4.33
N GLU A 22 4.14 6.43 5.06
CA GLU A 22 4.00 6.22 6.52
C GLU A 22 3.24 4.91 6.76
N LYS A 23 3.46 4.26 7.92
CA LYS A 23 2.71 3.03 8.22
C LYS A 23 1.21 3.30 8.24
N PRO A 24 0.36 2.32 7.89
CA PRO A 24 -1.10 2.49 7.92
C PRO A 24 -1.63 3.02 9.26
N ALA A 25 -1.05 2.60 10.38
CA ALA A 25 -1.43 3.06 11.72
C ALA A 25 -1.12 4.54 11.99
N ASP A 26 -0.08 5.08 11.33
CA ASP A 26 0.43 6.44 11.54
C ASP A 26 -0.24 7.46 10.60
N CYS A 27 -0.96 6.99 9.57
CA CYS A 27 -1.68 7.85 8.64
C CYS A 27 -2.70 8.73 9.36
N ARG A 28 -2.75 10.01 9.01
CA ARG A 28 -3.47 11.06 9.76
C ARG A 28 -4.79 11.49 9.13
N ASN A 29 -4.96 11.29 7.82
CA ASN A 29 -6.16 11.71 7.10
C ASN A 29 -6.47 10.80 5.91
N LEU A 30 -7.68 10.94 5.38
CA LEU A 30 -8.20 10.11 4.31
C LEU A 30 -7.47 10.32 2.97
N ASP A 31 -7.08 11.57 2.66
CA ASP A 31 -6.41 11.90 1.41
C ASP A 31 -5.01 11.27 1.32
N GLN A 32 -4.27 11.26 2.43
CA GLN A 32 -2.99 10.57 2.56
C GLN A 32 -3.14 9.07 2.27
N VAL A 33 -4.14 8.43 2.88
CA VAL A 33 -4.38 6.99 2.67
C VAL A 33 -4.76 6.71 1.21
N ARG A 34 -5.66 7.52 0.63
CA ARG A 34 -6.06 7.39 -0.78
C ARG A 34 -4.88 7.55 -1.74
N PHE A 35 -3.99 8.51 -1.46
CA PHE A 35 -2.76 8.70 -2.22
C PHE A 35 -1.86 7.46 -2.14
N TYR A 36 -1.61 6.93 -0.95
CA TYR A 36 -0.78 5.72 -0.78
C TYR A 36 -1.40 4.48 -1.42
N VAL A 37 -2.71 4.29 -1.31
CA VAL A 37 -3.43 3.19 -1.99
C VAL A 37 -3.24 3.28 -3.50
N LYS A 38 -3.42 4.47 -4.08
CA LYS A 38 -3.26 4.68 -5.53
C LYS A 38 -1.83 4.38 -5.99
N GLU A 39 -0.83 4.97 -5.32
CA GLU A 39 0.58 4.76 -5.64
C GLU A 39 0.99 3.29 -5.47
N LEU A 40 0.52 2.62 -4.41
CA LEU A 40 0.81 1.21 -4.16
C LEU A 40 0.21 0.31 -5.24
N CYS A 41 -1.05 0.55 -5.65
CA CYS A 41 -1.68 -0.18 -6.75
C CYS A 41 -0.90 -0.01 -8.05
N GLN A 42 -0.54 1.22 -8.40
CA GLN A 42 0.25 1.49 -9.60
C GLN A 42 1.61 0.78 -9.56
N LYS A 43 2.27 0.75 -8.39
CA LYS A 43 3.55 0.05 -8.22
C LYS A 43 3.41 -1.47 -8.33
N ILE A 44 2.33 -2.03 -7.77
CA ILE A 44 2.00 -3.46 -7.88
C ILE A 44 1.78 -3.83 -9.35
N GLU A 45 1.00 -3.03 -10.08
CA GLU A 45 0.76 -3.24 -11.51
C GLU A 45 2.06 -3.14 -12.33
N GLU A 46 2.90 -2.14 -12.05
CA GLU A 46 4.22 -2.00 -12.69
C GLU A 46 5.09 -3.25 -12.48
N TYR A 47 5.13 -3.78 -11.25
CA TYR A 47 5.90 -4.98 -10.92
C TYR A 47 5.34 -6.22 -11.61
N ASN A 48 4.01 -6.36 -11.62
CA ASN A 48 3.35 -7.46 -12.31
C ASN A 48 3.60 -7.42 -13.82
N MET A 49 3.49 -6.26 -14.46
CA MET A 49 3.70 -6.12 -15.91
C MET A 49 5.17 -6.29 -16.31
N ARG A 50 6.11 -5.75 -15.53
CA ARG A 50 7.54 -5.76 -15.90
C ARG A 50 8.25 -7.06 -15.54
N PHE A 51 7.91 -7.65 -14.41
CA PHE A 51 8.65 -8.78 -13.84
C PHE A 51 7.80 -10.06 -13.73
N ASN A 52 6.50 -10.00 -14.03
CA ASN A 52 5.53 -11.07 -13.79
C ASN A 52 5.62 -11.60 -12.35
N TYR A 53 5.91 -10.69 -11.41
CA TYR A 53 6.14 -11.00 -10.01
C TYR A 53 5.82 -9.80 -9.13
N VAL A 54 5.05 -10.06 -8.08
CA VAL A 54 4.71 -9.09 -7.03
C VAL A 54 5.07 -9.73 -5.68
N PRO A 55 5.78 -9.01 -4.78
CA PRO A 55 6.02 -9.50 -3.43
C PRO A 55 4.71 -9.85 -2.71
N GLY A 56 4.62 -11.04 -2.10
CA GLY A 56 3.37 -11.51 -1.50
C GLY A 56 2.79 -10.58 -0.44
N TRP A 57 3.66 -9.87 0.30
CA TRP A 57 3.28 -8.91 1.32
C TRP A 57 2.72 -7.58 0.76
N ALA A 58 2.91 -7.29 -0.54
CA ALA A 58 2.42 -6.04 -1.15
C ALA A 58 0.88 -5.95 -1.10
N TYR A 59 0.19 -7.06 -1.39
CA TYR A 59 -1.27 -7.13 -1.27
C TYR A 59 -1.72 -7.07 0.19
N SER A 60 -0.96 -7.66 1.12
CA SER A 60 -1.24 -7.52 2.56
C SER A 60 -1.09 -6.08 3.03
N LEU A 61 -0.11 -5.34 2.51
CA LEU A 61 0.07 -3.92 2.82
C LEU A 61 -1.08 -3.09 2.24
N LEU A 62 -1.50 -3.37 1.01
CA LEU A 62 -2.66 -2.73 0.38
C LEU A 62 -3.94 -2.93 1.21
N ALA A 63 -4.17 -4.16 1.68
CA ALA A 63 -5.30 -4.48 2.55
C ALA A 63 -5.28 -3.67 3.86
N GLN A 64 -4.11 -3.44 4.44
CA GLN A 64 -3.97 -2.62 5.65
C GLN A 64 -4.32 -1.15 5.41
N TYR A 65 -3.87 -0.56 4.29
CA TYR A 65 -4.27 0.81 3.94
C TYR A 65 -5.76 0.91 3.67
N ASN A 66 -6.36 -0.06 2.98
CA ASN A 66 -7.81 -0.08 2.77
C ASN A 66 -8.60 -0.19 4.08
N ALA A 67 -8.12 -1.00 5.03
CA ALA A 67 -8.72 -1.07 6.37
C ALA A 67 -8.63 0.28 7.11
N ARG A 68 -7.50 0.97 7.01
CA ARG A 68 -7.32 2.32 7.58
C ARG A 68 -8.26 3.34 6.92
N GLN A 69 -8.39 3.30 5.59
CA GLN A 69 -9.33 4.14 4.84
C GLN A 69 -10.77 3.96 5.33
N ASN A 70 -11.20 2.71 5.50
CA ASN A 70 -12.55 2.40 6.00
C ASN A 70 -12.77 2.94 7.42
N SER A 71 -11.74 2.91 8.28
CA SER A 71 -11.84 3.51 9.61
C SER A 71 -12.04 5.02 9.57
N PHE A 72 -11.41 5.73 8.64
CA PHE A 72 -11.64 7.18 8.46
C PHE A 72 -13.05 7.46 7.96
N LEU A 73 -13.49 6.75 6.91
CA LEU A 73 -14.83 6.89 6.33
C LEU A 73 -15.91 6.64 7.38
N HIS A 74 -15.75 5.60 8.22
CA HIS A 74 -16.69 5.31 9.30
C HIS A 74 -16.76 6.42 10.34
N SER A 75 -15.61 7.03 10.68
CA SER A 75 -15.57 8.15 11.61
C SER A 75 -16.24 9.40 11.04
N GLU A 76 -15.99 9.73 9.76
CA GLU A 76 -16.64 10.85 9.07
C GLU A 76 -18.15 10.65 8.93
N PHE A 77 -18.57 9.43 8.58
CA PHE A 77 -19.98 9.07 8.52
C PHE A 77 -20.66 9.27 9.87
N LYS A 78 -20.07 8.76 10.95
CA LYS A 78 -20.60 8.97 12.30
C LYS A 78 -20.77 10.45 12.63
N LYS A 79 -19.75 11.28 12.40
CA LYS A 79 -19.81 12.72 12.68
C LYS A 79 -20.86 13.47 11.86
N SER A 80 -21.17 12.99 10.66
CA SER A 80 -22.09 13.68 9.74
C SER A 80 -23.55 13.33 9.98
N TYR A 81 -23.82 12.16 10.56
CA TYR A 81 -25.17 11.60 10.67
C TYR A 81 -25.61 11.26 12.11
N PHE A 82 -24.72 11.38 13.10
CA PHE A 82 -24.98 11.15 14.53
C PHE A 82 -24.30 12.23 15.38
#